data_AF-A0A929DBL2-F1
#
_entry.id   AF-A0A929DBL2-F1
#
_cell.length_a   1.000
_cell.length_b   1.000
_cell.length_c   1.000
_cell.angle_alpha   90.00
_cell.angle_beta   90.00
_cell.angle_gamma   90.00
#
_symmetry.space_group_name_H-M   'P 1'
#
loop_
_entity.id
_entity.type
_entity.pdbx_description
1 polymer ?
#
loop_
_entity_poly.entity_id
_entity_poly.type
_entity_poly.pdbx_seq_one_letter_code
_entity_poly.pdbx_strand_id
1 'polypeptide(L)'
;MARADAPAHRRPTSDETVTLTWTVDAGEEDDVLAKQEGKVALRRRRLLRLLAEAEAANGLPTVADLAGALGFSPRTISADLAALRRQGHAVRTRGQHA
;
A
#
# COMPACT_ATOMS: atom_id res chain seq x y z
N MET A 1 0.76 10.36 -6.73
CA MET A 1 1.74 9.28 -6.45
C MET A 1 2.62 9.06 -7.68
N ALA A 2 3.82 8.50 -7.58
CA ALA A 2 4.67 8.25 -8.76
C ALA A 2 4.20 7.03 -9.57
N ARG A 3 4.38 7.06 -10.89
CA ARG A 3 4.21 5.89 -11.76
C ARG A 3 5.31 4.84 -11.49
N ALA A 4 5.02 3.59 -11.85
CA ALA A 4 5.94 2.47 -11.65
C ALA A 4 7.20 2.54 -12.51
N ASP A 5 7.11 3.11 -13.70
CA ASP A 5 8.19 3.31 -14.68
C ASP A 5 8.98 4.62 -14.46
N ALA A 6 8.47 5.52 -13.62
CA ALA A 6 9.13 6.80 -13.39
C ALA A 6 10.49 6.62 -12.68
N PRO A 7 11.53 7.39 -13.03
CA PRO A 7 12.86 7.24 -12.44
C PRO A 7 12.86 7.35 -10.89
N ALA A 8 13.65 6.50 -10.23
CA ALA A 8 13.72 6.45 -8.77
C ALA A 8 14.79 7.38 -8.15
N HIS A 9 15.77 7.83 -8.94
CA HIS A 9 16.91 8.65 -8.47
C HIS A 9 16.59 10.16 -8.37
N ARG A 10 15.40 10.59 -8.81
CA ARG A 10 14.95 11.98 -8.74
C ARG A 10 13.45 12.05 -8.42
N ARG A 11 12.97 13.26 -8.14
CA ARG A 11 11.54 13.53 -7.99
C ARG A 11 10.83 13.27 -9.34
N PRO A 12 9.68 12.56 -9.35
CA PRO A 12 8.87 12.42 -10.55
C PRO A 12 8.30 13.77 -10.99
N THR A 13 8.23 14.00 -12.30
CA THR A 13 7.52 15.13 -12.90
C THR A 13 6.00 14.91 -12.81
N SER A 14 5.20 15.92 -13.14
CA SER A 14 3.75 15.81 -13.14
C SER A 14 3.24 14.70 -14.08
N ASP A 15 3.86 14.51 -15.25
CA ASP A 15 3.48 13.43 -16.18
C ASP A 15 3.88 12.05 -15.65
N GLU A 16 4.90 11.98 -14.80
CA GLU A 16 5.36 10.76 -14.12
C GLU A 16 4.57 10.44 -12.85
N THR A 17 3.44 11.14 -12.63
CA THR A 17 2.55 10.89 -11.50
C THR A 17 1.20 10.33 -11.93
N VAL A 18 0.60 9.55 -11.04
CA VAL A 18 -0.77 9.07 -11.11
C VAL A 18 -1.55 9.55 -9.89
N THR A 19 -2.79 9.94 -10.15
CA THR A 19 -3.80 10.25 -9.14
C THR A 19 -4.76 9.07 -9.07
N LEU A 20 -5.07 8.63 -7.86
CA LEU A 20 -5.98 7.53 -7.63
C LEU A 20 -6.75 7.75 -6.33
N THR A 21 -7.93 7.15 -6.23
CA THR A 21 -8.77 7.18 -5.04
C THR A 21 -8.63 5.87 -4.30
N TRP A 22 -8.22 5.94 -3.04
CA TRP A 22 -8.01 4.76 -2.19
C TRP A 22 -9.31 4.25 -1.59
N THR A 23 -9.54 2.94 -1.67
CA THR A 23 -10.55 2.30 -0.82
C THR A 23 -9.96 2.00 0.55
N VAL A 24 -9.96 3.00 1.43
CA VAL A 24 -9.41 2.85 2.80
C VAL A 24 -10.29 1.95 3.66
N ASP A 25 -11.60 1.98 3.44
CA ASP A 25 -12.59 1.18 4.16
C ASP A 25 -13.56 0.53 3.16
N ALA A 26 -13.73 -0.79 3.25
CA ALA A 26 -14.71 -1.54 2.46
C ALA A 26 -16.01 -1.85 3.22
N GLY A 27 -16.22 -1.22 4.38
CA GLY A 27 -17.42 -1.38 5.18
C GLY A 27 -17.54 -2.79 5.77
N GLU A 28 -18.64 -3.47 5.46
CA GLU A 28 -19.00 -4.74 6.09
C GLU A 28 -17.93 -5.84 5.92
N GLU A 29 -17.26 -5.91 4.76
CA GLU A 29 -16.18 -6.87 4.53
C GLU A 29 -15.03 -6.69 5.52
N ASP A 30 -14.65 -5.43 5.78
CA ASP A 30 -13.59 -5.07 6.70
C ASP A 30 -14.02 -5.35 8.16
N ASP A 31 -15.29 -5.10 8.49
CA ASP A 31 -15.85 -5.38 9.82
C ASP A 31 -15.89 -6.87 10.14
N VAL A 32 -16.32 -7.69 9.18
CA VAL A 32 -16.35 -9.16 9.33
C VAL A 32 -14.94 -9.69 9.54
N LEU A 33 -13.99 -9.27 8.71
CA LEU A 33 -12.59 -9.67 8.84
C LEU A 33 -11.99 -9.23 10.18
N ALA A 34 -12.28 -8.00 10.63
CA ALA A 34 -11.80 -7.50 11.91
C ALA A 34 -12.30 -8.34 13.09
N LYS A 35 -13.56 -8.80 13.03
CA LYS A 35 -14.15 -9.68 14.05
C LYS A 35 -13.55 -11.08 14.04
N GLN A 36 -13.24 -11.61 12.87
CA GLN A 36 -12.74 -12.99 12.71
C GLN A 36 -11.23 -13.12 12.96
N GLU A 37 -10.44 -12.17 12.44
CA GLU A 37 -8.97 -12.29 12.39
C GLU A 37 -8.24 -11.14 13.11
N GLY A 38 -8.99 -10.13 13.57
CA GLY A 38 -8.45 -9.02 14.35
C GLY A 38 -7.85 -7.87 13.52
N LYS A 39 -7.45 -6.82 14.22
CA LYS A 39 -7.05 -5.53 13.61
C LYS A 39 -5.78 -5.61 12.76
N VAL A 40 -4.87 -6.54 13.04
CA VAL A 40 -3.63 -6.72 12.25
C VAL A 40 -3.96 -7.34 10.90
N ALA A 41 -4.81 -8.37 10.87
CA ALA A 41 -5.28 -8.99 9.63
C ALA A 41 -6.05 -7.98 8.77
N LEU A 42 -6.96 -7.21 9.39
CA LEU A 42 -7.65 -6.11 8.71
C LEU A 42 -6.67 -5.14 8.06
N ARG A 43 -5.68 -4.62 8.80
CA ARG A 43 -4.72 -3.65 8.27
C ARG A 43 -3.92 -4.22 7.09
N ARG A 44 -3.52 -5.48 7.16
CA ARG A 44 -2.82 -6.17 6.06
C ARG A 44 -3.72 -6.38 4.85
N ARG A 45 -4.99 -6.71 5.04
CA ARG A 45 -5.99 -6.81 3.95
C ARG A 45 -6.17 -5.47 3.25
N ARG A 46 -6.35 -4.38 4.02
CA ARG A 46 -6.42 -3.02 3.49
C ARG A 46 -5.15 -2.67 2.72
N LEU A 47 -3.98 -2.99 3.25
CA LEU A 47 -2.70 -2.74 2.59
C LEU A 47 -2.58 -3.47 1.24
N LEU A 48 -2.98 -4.74 1.17
CA LEU A 48 -3.03 -5.49 -0.09
C LEU A 48 -4.01 -4.86 -1.10
N ARG A 49 -5.17 -4.39 -0.64
CA ARG A 49 -6.15 -3.67 -1.47
C ARG A 49 -5.54 -2.40 -2.07
N LEU A 50 -4.91 -1.56 -1.25
CA LEU A 50 -4.24 -0.35 -1.76
C LEU A 50 -3.10 -0.68 -2.72
N LEU A 51 -2.32 -1.73 -2.47
CA LEU A 51 -1.27 -2.13 -3.42
C LEU A 51 -1.84 -2.57 -4.77
N ALA A 52 -2.95 -3.32 -4.77
CA ALA A 52 -3.63 -3.73 -5.99
C ALA A 52 -4.23 -2.54 -6.75
N GLU A 53 -4.85 -1.59 -6.05
CA GLU A 53 -5.37 -0.34 -6.64
C GLU A 53 -4.25 0.51 -7.26
N ALA A 54 -3.10 0.61 -6.59
CA ALA A 54 -1.91 1.24 -7.16
C ALA A 54 -1.46 0.55 -8.45
N GLU A 55 -1.31 -0.76 -8.41
CA GLU A 55 -0.85 -1.56 -9.54
C GLU A 55 -1.79 -1.41 -10.74
N ALA A 56 -3.11 -1.46 -10.52
CA ALA A 56 -4.12 -1.25 -11.55
C ALA A 56 -4.03 0.16 -12.19
N ALA A 57 -3.56 1.15 -11.43
CA ALA A 57 -3.33 2.51 -11.91
C ALA A 57 -1.89 2.74 -12.44
N ASN A 58 -1.09 1.69 -12.63
CA ASN A 58 0.34 1.77 -12.97
C ASN A 58 1.15 2.67 -12.00
N GLY A 59 0.72 2.70 -10.74
CA GLY A 59 1.32 3.47 -9.68
C GLY A 59 2.25 2.62 -8.80
N LEU A 60 3.25 3.26 -8.19
CA LEU A 60 4.13 2.61 -7.23
C LEU A 60 4.21 3.44 -5.94
N PRO A 61 3.40 3.11 -4.91
CA PRO A 61 3.35 3.86 -3.66
C PRO A 61 4.65 3.73 -2.87
N THR A 62 5.00 4.79 -2.16
CA THR A 62 5.99 4.72 -1.07
C THR A 62 5.34 4.18 0.21
N VAL A 63 6.17 3.80 1.19
CA VAL A 63 5.67 3.45 2.52
C VAL A 63 4.93 4.64 3.17
N ALA A 64 5.39 5.87 2.92
CA ALA A 64 4.76 7.07 3.45
C ALA A 64 3.36 7.31 2.87
N ASP A 65 3.16 7.05 1.57
CA ASP A 65 1.85 7.15 0.94
C ASP A 65 0.83 6.19 1.59
N LEU A 66 1.24 4.92 1.78
CA LEU A 66 0.41 3.89 2.42
C LEU A 66 0.12 4.19 3.90
N ALA A 67 1.14 4.70 4.62
CA ALA A 67 1.03 5.14 6.00
C ALA A 67 0.01 6.28 6.16
N GLY A 68 0.10 7.29 5.29
CA GLY A 68 -0.83 8.40 5.25
C GLY A 68 -2.26 7.96 4.91
N ALA A 69 -2.42 7.10 3.91
CA ALA A 69 -3.73 6.60 3.51
C ALA A 69 -4.45 5.79 4.61
N LEU A 70 -3.70 4.97 5.37
CA LEU A 70 -4.27 4.11 6.41
C LEU A 70 -4.23 4.73 7.82
N GLY A 71 -3.60 5.90 8.00
CA GLY A 71 -3.46 6.55 9.31
C GLY A 71 -2.52 5.84 10.30
N PHE A 72 -1.53 5.10 9.80
CA PHE A 72 -0.54 4.42 10.65
C PHE A 72 0.87 4.98 10.45
N SER A 73 1.78 4.66 11.37
CA SER A 73 3.18 5.05 11.21
C SER A 73 3.88 4.28 10.08
N PRO A 74 4.87 4.88 9.38
CA PRO A 74 5.67 4.19 8.37
C PRO A 74 6.34 2.91 8.90
N ARG A 75 6.71 2.89 10.19
CA ARG A 75 7.26 1.71 10.87
C ARG A 75 6.25 0.56 10.93
N THR A 76 5.00 0.86 11.26
CA THR A 76 3.92 -0.15 11.30
C THR A 76 3.68 -0.73 9.92
N ILE A 77 3.55 0.13 8.91
CA ILE A 77 3.35 -0.29 7.52
C ILE A 77 4.55 -1.11 7.02
N SER A 78 5.77 -0.72 7.33
CA SER A 78 6.97 -1.49 6.95
C SER A 78 6.98 -2.88 7.58
N ALA A 79 6.57 -3.02 8.84
CA ALA A 79 6.48 -4.31 9.51
C ALA A 79 5.40 -5.21 8.88
N ASP A 80 4.26 -4.64 8.49
CA ASP A 80 3.21 -5.40 7.80
C ASP A 80 3.60 -5.78 6.38
N LEU A 81 4.27 -4.90 5.62
CA LEU A 81 4.85 -5.25 4.32
C LEU A 81 5.84 -6.41 4.46
N ALA A 82 6.71 -6.38 5.46
CA ALA A 82 7.65 -7.48 5.71
C ALA A 82 6.93 -8.79 6.09
N ALA A 83 5.84 -8.72 6.87
CA ALA A 83 5.03 -9.89 7.18
C ALA A 83 4.32 -10.45 5.93
N LEU A 84 3.75 -9.59 5.09
CA LEU A 84 3.12 -9.98 3.83
C LEU A 84 4.12 -10.63 2.86
N ARG A 85 5.36 -10.11 2.76
CA ARG A 85 6.43 -10.75 1.98
C ARG A 85 6.74 -12.15 2.48
N ARG A 86 6.87 -12.33 3.80
CA ARG A 86 7.10 -13.66 4.40
C ARG A 86 5.95 -14.63 4.17
N GLN A 87 4.74 -14.11 3.99
CA GLN A 87 3.54 -14.89 3.63
C GLN A 87 3.45 -15.19 2.12
N GLY A 88 4.40 -14.72 1.30
CA GLY A 88 4.44 -14.98 -0.14
C GLY A 88 3.71 -13.94 -1.00
N HIS A 89 3.19 -12.86 -0.41
CA HIS A 89 2.56 -11.80 -1.19
C HIS A 89 3.61 -10.94 -1.93
N ALA A 90 3.36 -10.70 -3.21
CA ALA A 90 4.17 -9.81 -4.04
C ALA A 90 3.87 -8.33 -3.72
N VAL A 91 4.44 -7.81 -2.64
CA VAL A 91 4.26 -6.39 -2.24
C VAL A 91 5.42 -5.53 -2.73
N ARG A 92 5.10 -4.59 -3.65
CA ARG A 92 6.06 -3.65 -4.25
C ARG A 92 5.79 -2.23 -3.77
N THR A 93 6.85 -1.53 -3.36
CA THR A 93 6.79 -0.11 -3.00
C THR A 93 7.99 0.64 -3.56
N ARG A 94 7.84 1.93 -3.84
CA ARG A 94 8.92 2.78 -4.33
C ARG A 94 9.92 3.04 -3.20
N GLY A 95 11.22 2.93 -3.51
CA GLY A 95 12.31 3.26 -2.59
C GLY A 95 12.67 2.18 -1.57
N GLN A 96 11.99 1.02 -1.58
CA GLN A 96 12.52 -0.19 -0.93
C GLN A 96 13.28 -0.99 -1.98
N HIS A 97 14.60 -0.82 -2.00
CA HIS A 97 15.47 -1.81 -2.65
C HIS A 97 15.37 -3.11 -1.85
N ALA A 98 15.21 -4.22 -2.58
CA ALA A 98 15.22 -5.58 -2.04
C ALA A 98 16.51 -5.87 -1.28
#